data_AF-A0AA37CIK0-F1
#
_entry.id   AF-A0AA37CIK0-F1
#
_cell.length_a   1.000
_cell.length_b   1.000
_cell.length_c   1.000
_cell.angle_alpha   90.00
_cell.angle_beta   90.00
_cell.angle_gamma   90.00
#
_symmetry.space_group_name_H-M   'P 1'
#
loop_
_entity.id
_entity.type
_entity.pdbx_description
1 polymer ?
#
loop_
_entity_poly.entity_id
_entity_poly.type
_entity_poly.pdbx_seq_one_letter_code
_entity_poly.pdbx_strand_id
1 'polypeptide(L)'
;MSNVIPVNTHDLYNTISHEHLDGLVSKAIGEFPAAGLNLLECADGRWFVEVDYGSAFDHLAGVSRPTITPYTEPVFFQSEAEALRFAYTCIKQVYPELENKDLSEYYSDEIDV
;
A
#
# COMPACT_ATOMS: atom_id res chain seq x y z
N MET A 1 -6.52 23.42 -12.97
CA MET A 1 -6.14 22.10 -12.42
C MET A 1 -4.95 21.64 -13.25
N SER A 2 -3.79 21.46 -12.63
CA SER A 2 -2.61 20.97 -13.32
C SER A 2 -2.86 19.52 -13.74
N ASN A 3 -2.65 19.19 -15.02
CA ASN A 3 -2.68 17.82 -15.51
C ASN A 3 -1.46 17.09 -14.93
N VAL A 4 -1.57 16.59 -13.70
CA VAL A 4 -0.57 15.67 -13.16
C VAL A 4 -0.77 14.36 -13.91
N ILE A 5 0.22 13.97 -14.71
CA ILE A 5 0.26 12.65 -15.32
C ILE A 5 0.82 11.71 -14.26
N PRO A 6 0.05 10.72 -13.78
CA PRO A 6 0.57 9.80 -12.78
C PRO A 6 1.79 9.04 -13.32
N VAL A 7 2.77 8.80 -12.46
CA VAL A 7 3.90 7.91 -12.80
C VAL A 7 3.37 6.48 -12.93
N ASN A 8 3.66 5.82 -14.05
CA ASN A 8 3.35 4.40 -14.19
C ASN A 8 4.44 3.57 -13.49
N THR A 9 4.20 3.20 -12.23
CA THR A 9 5.15 2.43 -11.42
C THR A 9 5.27 0.98 -11.86
N HIS A 10 4.26 0.43 -12.52
CA HIS A 10 4.34 -0.89 -13.13
C HIS A 10 5.43 -0.94 -14.21
N ASP A 11 5.48 0.06 -15.10
CA ASP A 11 6.51 0.17 -16.14
C ASP A 11 7.88 0.57 -15.54
N LEU A 12 7.88 1.53 -14.60
CA LEU A 12 9.10 2.08 -14.02
C LEU A 12 9.92 1.04 -13.24
N TYR A 13 9.24 0.15 -12.51
CA TYR A 13 9.87 -0.86 -11.66
C TYR A 13 9.63 -2.30 -12.10
N ASN A 14 9.02 -2.50 -13.28
CA ASN A 14 8.73 -3.81 -13.86
C ASN A 14 8.03 -4.73 -12.85
N THR A 15 6.87 -4.30 -12.35
CA THR A 15 6.10 -5.05 -11.36
C THR A 15 5.39 -6.25 -11.99
N ILE A 16 5.30 -7.35 -11.26
CA ILE A 16 4.70 -8.61 -11.73
C ILE A 16 3.49 -9.05 -10.89
N SER A 17 3.30 -8.47 -9.71
CA SER A 17 2.15 -8.72 -8.83
C SER A 17 1.78 -7.47 -8.06
N HIS A 18 0.51 -7.37 -7.66
CA HIS A 18 0.01 -6.37 -6.74
C HIS A 18 -1.10 -6.95 -5.85
N GLU A 19 -1.13 -6.53 -4.58
CA GLU A 19 -2.16 -6.93 -3.62
C GLU A 19 -2.80 -5.69 -3.00
N HIS A 20 -4.13 -5.67 -2.94
CA HIS A 20 -4.92 -4.56 -2.43
C HIS A 20 -5.12 -4.70 -0.91
N LEU A 21 -4.63 -3.73 -0.14
CA LEU A 21 -4.69 -3.81 1.32
C LEU A 21 -5.96 -3.21 1.93
N ASP A 22 -6.83 -2.57 1.13
CA ASP A 22 -8.12 -2.03 1.63
C ASP A 22 -9.08 -3.12 2.11
N GLY A 23 -9.01 -4.34 1.55
CA GLY A 23 -9.80 -5.48 2.03
C GLY A 23 -9.48 -5.86 3.48
N LEU A 24 -8.19 -5.94 3.83
CA LEU A 24 -7.78 -6.26 5.20
C LEU A 24 -8.15 -5.14 6.18
N VAL A 25 -8.00 -3.88 5.76
CA VAL A 25 -8.38 -2.72 6.56
C VAL A 25 -9.89 -2.69 6.75
N SER A 26 -10.66 -3.01 5.70
CA SER A 26 -12.11 -3.08 5.78
C SER A 26 -12.59 -4.17 6.72
N LYS A 27 -11.99 -5.36 6.68
CA LYS A 27 -12.28 -6.43 7.65
C LYS A 27 -11.93 -6.02 9.08
N ALA A 28 -10.82 -5.30 9.26
CA ALA A 28 -10.36 -4.87 10.57
C ALA A 28 -11.21 -3.72 11.15
N ILE A 29 -11.63 -2.73 10.36
CA ILE A 29 -12.42 -1.58 10.83
C ILE A 29 -13.92 -1.90 10.84
N GLY A 30 -14.40 -2.71 9.89
CA GLY A 30 -15.82 -3.01 9.68
C GLY A 30 -16.50 -2.12 8.61
N GLU A 31 -15.74 -1.24 7.96
CA GLU A 31 -16.20 -0.42 6.83
C GLU A 31 -15.05 -0.20 5.83
N PHE A 32 -15.38 0.16 4.58
CA PHE A 32 -14.37 0.38 3.55
C PHE A 32 -13.56 1.66 3.84
N PRO A 33 -12.21 1.63 3.82
CA PRO A 33 -11.40 2.76 4.21
C PRO A 33 -11.42 3.91 3.18
N ALA A 34 -11.20 5.14 3.66
CA ALA A 34 -11.16 6.34 2.81
C ALA A 34 -9.88 6.48 1.96
N ALA A 35 -8.85 5.70 2.26
CA ALA A 35 -7.61 5.60 1.50
C ALA A 35 -7.07 4.17 1.56
N GLY A 36 -6.43 3.73 0.48
CA GLY A 36 -5.90 2.37 0.32
C GLY A 36 -4.42 2.35 -0.01
N LEU A 37 -3.78 1.23 0.33
CA LEU A 37 -2.41 0.92 -0.06
C LEU A 37 -2.40 -0.35 -0.89
N ASN A 38 -1.50 -0.41 -1.86
CA ASN A 38 -1.14 -1.64 -2.55
C ASN A 38 0.25 -2.10 -2.10
N LEU A 39 0.41 -3.42 -2.06
CA LEU A 39 1.70 -4.08 -1.96
C LEU A 39 2.10 -4.56 -3.37
N LEU A 40 3.26 -4.16 -3.88
CA LEU A 40 3.70 -4.50 -5.23
C LEU A 40 5.00 -5.32 -5.22
N GLU A 41 5.05 -6.33 -6.09
CA GLU A 41 6.23 -7.15 -6.35
C GLU A 41 6.88 -6.74 -7.68
N CYS A 42 8.18 -6.52 -7.68
CA CYS A 42 9.02 -6.31 -8.85
C CYS A 42 9.52 -7.65 -9.40
N ALA A 43 9.71 -7.74 -10.73
CA ALA A 43 10.26 -8.94 -11.37
C ALA A 43 11.66 -9.36 -10.87
N ASP A 44 12.39 -8.43 -10.26
CA ASP A 44 13.71 -8.68 -9.66
C ASP A 44 13.64 -9.16 -8.19
N GLY A 45 12.44 -9.42 -7.67
CA GLY A 45 12.18 -9.91 -6.32
C GLY A 45 12.09 -8.82 -5.25
N ARG A 46 12.24 -7.54 -5.60
CA ARG A 46 12.01 -6.42 -4.66
C ARG A 46 10.52 -6.17 -4.47
N TRP A 47 10.16 -5.66 -3.30
CA TRP A 47 8.79 -5.30 -2.95
C TRP A 47 8.70 -3.83 -2.54
N PHE A 48 7.54 -3.19 -2.77
CA PHE A 48 7.28 -1.85 -2.24
C PHE A 48 5.79 -1.63 -1.96
N VAL A 49 5.50 -0.54 -1.25
CA VAL A 49 4.15 -0.12 -0.88
C VAL A 49 3.79 1.16 -1.62
N GLU A 50 2.59 1.25 -2.15
CA GLU A 50 2.10 2.36 -2.95
C GLU A 50 0.71 2.82 -2.48
N VAL A 51 0.42 4.12 -2.60
CA VAL A 51 -0.94 4.62 -2.43
C VAL A 51 -1.78 4.26 -3.65
N ASP A 52 -2.85 3.49 -3.42
CA ASP A 52 -3.81 3.09 -4.45
C ASP A 52 -4.85 4.20 -4.68
N TYR A 53 -5.46 4.67 -3.59
CA TYR A 53 -6.44 5.75 -3.61
C TYR A 53 -6.48 6.54 -2.29
N GLY A 54 -7.15 7.69 -2.33
CA GLY A 54 -7.20 8.63 -1.21
C GLY A 54 -5.85 9.33 -0.99
N SER A 55 -5.78 10.18 0.03
CA SER A 55 -4.59 11.00 0.31
C SER A 55 -4.07 10.85 1.74
N ALA A 56 -4.66 9.94 2.53
CA ALA A 56 -4.32 9.83 3.95
C ALA A 56 -2.86 9.39 4.17
N PHE A 57 -2.29 8.63 3.23
CA PHE A 57 -0.91 8.16 3.27
C PHE A 57 0.10 9.16 2.63
N ASP A 58 -0.37 10.31 2.13
CA ASP A 58 0.43 11.29 1.38
C ASP A 58 1.51 12.04 2.19
N HIS A 59 1.64 11.73 3.47
CA HIS A 59 2.69 12.29 4.32
C HIS A 59 3.70 11.25 4.83
N LEU A 60 3.43 9.95 4.66
CA LEU A 60 4.31 8.85 5.09
C LEU A 60 5.53 8.63 4.18
N ALA A 61 6.72 8.77 4.73
CA ALA A 61 7.96 8.50 4.00
C ALA A 61 8.07 7.01 3.58
N GLY A 62 8.56 6.76 2.37
CA GLY A 62 8.80 5.42 1.84
C GLY A 62 7.62 4.74 1.17
N VAL A 63 6.43 5.36 1.16
CA VAL A 63 5.28 4.92 0.37
C VAL A 63 5.33 5.58 -1.01
N SER A 64 5.29 4.79 -2.10
CA SER A 64 5.21 5.30 -3.48
C SER A 64 3.92 6.10 -3.68
N ARG A 65 4.01 7.23 -4.39
CA ARG A 65 2.85 8.08 -4.71
C ARG A 65 2.86 8.52 -6.16
N PRO A 66 2.33 7.70 -7.06
CA PRO A 66 2.40 7.98 -8.49
C PRO A 66 1.58 9.21 -8.89
N THR A 67 0.56 9.60 -8.11
CA THR A 67 -0.42 10.63 -8.46
C THR A 67 -0.03 12.05 -8.03
N ILE A 68 1.10 12.25 -7.35
CA ILE A 68 1.55 13.58 -6.89
C ILE A 68 2.79 14.06 -7.64
N THR A 69 2.99 15.37 -7.67
CA THR A 69 4.20 16.00 -8.24
C THR A 69 4.89 16.88 -7.18
N PRO A 70 6.20 16.71 -6.92
CA PRO A 70 7.08 15.69 -7.50
C PRO A 70 6.68 14.27 -7.06
N TYR A 71 6.94 13.29 -7.93
CA TYR A 71 6.74 11.88 -7.62
C TYR A 71 7.54 11.50 -6.37
N THR A 72 6.91 10.73 -5.47
CA THR A 72 7.58 10.18 -4.29
C THR A 72 7.95 8.73 -4.57
N GLU A 73 9.25 8.44 -4.64
CA GLU A 73 9.77 7.08 -4.80
C GLU A 73 9.53 6.23 -3.54
N PRO A 74 9.29 4.91 -3.69
CA PRO A 74 9.15 4.00 -2.56
C PRO A 74 10.50 3.66 -1.91
N VAL A 75 10.41 3.15 -0.69
CA VAL A 75 11.45 2.26 -0.14
C VAL A 75 11.21 0.86 -0.68
N PHE A 76 12.28 0.21 -1.16
CA PHE A 76 12.25 -1.18 -1.58
C PHE A 76 12.64 -2.13 -0.45
N PHE A 77 11.96 -3.26 -0.39
CA PHE A 77 12.17 -4.35 0.56
C PHE A 77 12.60 -5.63 -0.19
N GLN A 78 13.27 -6.54 0.51
CA GLN A 78 13.80 -7.78 -0.11
C GLN A 78 12.83 -8.96 -0.02
N SER A 79 11.67 -8.76 0.60
CA SER A 79 10.63 -9.78 0.72
C SER A 79 9.25 -9.15 0.94
N GLU A 80 8.22 -9.89 0.56
CA GLU A 80 6.82 -9.57 0.85
C GLU A 80 6.62 -9.29 2.34
N ALA A 81 7.13 -10.16 3.21
CA ALA A 81 6.98 -10.03 4.66
C ALA A 81 7.57 -8.73 5.23
N GLU A 82 8.67 -8.22 4.68
CA GLU A 82 9.23 -6.93 5.07
C GLU A 82 8.35 -5.76 4.64
N ALA A 83 7.91 -5.77 3.38
CA ALA A 83 7.04 -4.73 2.84
C ALA A 83 5.66 -4.72 3.51
N LEU A 84 5.11 -5.89 3.83
CA LEU A 84 3.84 -6.05 4.54
C LEU A 84 3.92 -5.52 5.98
N ARG A 85 5.02 -5.79 6.71
CA ARG A 85 5.25 -5.18 8.04
C ARG A 85 5.32 -3.65 7.96
N PHE A 86 5.95 -3.12 6.92
CA PHE A 86 5.97 -1.68 6.68
C PHE A 86 4.57 -1.15 6.37
N ALA A 87 3.81 -1.81 5.50
CA ALA A 87 2.43 -1.45 5.19
C ALA A 87 1.55 -1.42 6.44
N TYR A 88 1.62 -2.43 7.31
CA TYR A 88 0.90 -2.45 8.58
C TYR A 88 1.25 -1.27 9.48
N THR A 89 2.54 -0.90 9.52
CA THR A 89 3.00 0.28 10.26
C THR A 89 2.39 1.56 9.69
N CYS A 90 2.30 1.69 8.37
CA CYS A 90 1.65 2.82 7.70
C CYS A 90 0.14 2.86 7.97
N ILE A 91 -0.55 1.72 7.85
CA ILE A 91 -1.99 1.58 8.10
C ILE A 91 -2.32 2.03 9.52
N LYS A 92 -1.57 1.57 10.53
CA LYS A 92 -1.79 1.95 11.94
C LYS A 92 -1.52 3.43 12.23
N GLN A 93 -0.66 4.10 11.46
CA GLN A 93 -0.45 5.54 11.58
C GLN A 93 -1.65 6.35 11.04
N VAL A 94 -2.31 5.85 10.00
CA VAL A 94 -3.46 6.52 9.37
C VAL A 94 -4.78 6.17 10.06
N TYR A 95 -4.91 4.93 10.56
CA TYR A 95 -6.09 4.41 11.26
C TYR A 95 -5.69 4.00 12.70
N PRO A 96 -5.61 4.96 13.65
CA PRO A 96 -5.14 4.71 15.02
C PRO A 96 -5.99 3.69 15.79
N GLU A 97 -7.27 3.50 15.43
CA GLU A 97 -8.13 2.45 15.97
C GLU A 97 -7.61 1.03 15.71
N LEU A 98 -6.69 0.87 14.76
CA LEU A 98 -6.03 -0.39 14.43
C LEU A 98 -4.71 -0.60 15.17
N GLU A 99 -4.24 0.37 15.97
CA GLU A 99 -2.91 0.34 16.62
C GLU A 99 -2.65 -1.00 17.33
N ASN A 100 -3.63 -1.46 18.11
CA ASN A 100 -3.55 -2.67 18.93
C ASN A 100 -4.08 -3.95 18.23
N LYS A 101 -4.47 -3.87 16.95
CA LYS A 101 -4.93 -5.05 16.21
C LYS A 101 -3.77 -5.78 15.55
N ASP A 102 -3.86 -7.10 15.48
CA ASP A 102 -2.99 -7.90 14.61
C ASP A 102 -3.56 -7.87 13.20
N LEU A 103 -2.91 -7.12 12.30
CA LEU A 103 -3.37 -6.99 10.91
C LEU A 103 -3.11 -8.24 10.07
N SER A 104 -2.23 -9.13 10.54
CA SER A 104 -1.95 -10.39 9.83
C SER A 104 -3.11 -11.37 9.87
N GLU A 105 -3.99 -11.28 10.88
CA GLU A 105 -5.20 -12.09 10.97
C GLU A 105 -6.21 -11.79 9.85
N TYR A 106 -6.11 -10.61 9.24
CA TYR A 106 -6.99 -10.16 8.15
C TYR A 106 -6.34 -10.31 6.78
N TYR A 107 -5.06 -10.68 6.73
CA TYR A 107 -4.30 -10.94 5.53
C TYR A 107 -4.41 -12.43 5.21
N SER A 108 -5.49 -12.80 4.51
CA SER A 108 -5.70 -14.16 4.00
C SER A 108 -6.34 -14.12 2.61
N ASP A 109 -5.89 -15.04 1.76
CA ASP A 109 -6.33 -15.26 0.38
C ASP A 109 -7.77 -15.78 0.24
N GLU A 110 -8.59 -15.74 1.28
CA GLU A 110 -9.97 -16.22 1.18
C GLU A 110 -10.86 -15.13 0.59
N ILE A 111 -10.90 -15.14 -0.74
CA ILE A 111 -12.10 -14.87 -1.52
C ILE A 111 -13.15 -15.87 -1.03
N ASP A 112 -14.05 -15.43 -0.16
CA ASP A 112 -15.32 -16.12 0.04
C ASP A 112 -16.09 -16.10 -1.30
N VAL A 113 -16.05 -17.23 -2.01
CA VAL A 113 -16.92 -17.57 -3.15
C VAL A 113 -18.29 -18.06 -2.68
#